data_AF-A0A379QI22-F1
#
_entry.id   AF-A0A379QI22-F1
#
_cell.length_a   1.000
_cell.length_b   1.000
_cell.length_c   1.000
_cell.angle_alpha   90.00
_cell.angle_beta   90.00
_cell.angle_gamma   90.00
#
_symmetry.space_group_name_H-M   'P 1'
#
loop_
_entity.id
_entity.type
_entity.pdbx_description
1 polymer ?
#
loop_
_entity_poly.entity_id
_entity_poly.type
_entity_poly.pdbx_seq_one_letter_code
_entity_poly.pdbx_strand_id
1 'polypeptide(L)'
;MNFKNWLLNTFIRSEPVLQFYTDADVARIQKKLNQMIDEYQRLIKCDKAVLEEFRNANPSVTSHLQIKDLVNFRASRLMQDIKLKEIQLKEATYNVKATR
;
A
#
# COMPACT_ATOMS: atom_id res chain seq x y z
N MET A 1 -2.28 38.70 18.08
CA MET A 1 -2.28 37.65 17.04
C MET A 1 -3.75 37.38 16.69
N ASN A 2 -4.22 37.81 15.51
CA ASN A 2 -5.64 37.79 15.17
C ASN A 2 -6.10 36.39 14.71
N PHE A 3 -7.26 35.93 15.17
CA PHE A 3 -7.86 34.63 14.85
C PHE A 3 -7.97 34.37 13.33
N LYS A 4 -8.18 35.43 12.54
CA LYS A 4 -8.16 35.38 11.08
C LYS A 4 -6.81 34.95 10.49
N ASN A 5 -5.69 35.38 11.08
CA ASN A 5 -4.35 35.00 10.64
C ASN A 5 -4.02 33.56 11.05
N TRP A 6 -4.58 33.06 12.16
CA TRP A 6 -4.43 31.66 12.54
C TRP A 6 -5.21 30.74 11.60
N LEU A 7 -6.47 31.08 11.27
CA LEU A 7 -7.29 30.31 10.33
C LEU A 7 -6.67 30.25 8.92
N LEU A 8 -6.27 31.39 8.35
CA LEU A 8 -5.63 31.42 7.02
C LEU A 8 -4.35 30.57 7.00
N ASN A 9 -3.50 30.68 8.02
CA ASN A 9 -2.22 29.96 8.06
C ASN A 9 -2.37 28.45 8.32
N THR A 10 -3.52 28.04 8.87
CA THR A 10 -3.83 26.61 9.11
C THR A 10 -4.50 25.97 7.89
N PHE A 11 -5.39 26.68 7.20
CA PHE A 11 -6.10 26.15 6.02
C PHE A 11 -5.27 26.23 4.73
N ILE A 12 -4.46 27.28 4.52
CA ILE A 12 -3.58 27.37 3.33
C ILE A 12 -2.49 26.29 3.36
N ARG A 13 -2.08 25.81 4.54
CA ARG A 13 -1.17 24.65 4.66
C ARG A 13 -1.82 23.31 4.33
N SER A 14 -3.15 23.27 4.20
CA SER A 14 -3.92 22.09 3.81
C SER A 14 -4.49 22.18 2.40
N GLU A 15 -4.06 23.15 1.59
CA GLU A 15 -4.32 23.06 0.15
C GLU A 15 -3.75 21.71 -0.33
N PRO A 16 -4.59 20.81 -0.88
CA PRO A 16 -4.07 19.59 -1.44
C PRO A 16 -3.11 20.05 -2.53
N VAL A 17 -1.82 19.79 -2.35
CA VAL A 17 -0.85 19.95 -3.44
C VAL A 17 -1.49 19.20 -4.59
N LEU A 18 -1.93 19.92 -5.63
CA LEU A 18 -2.42 19.33 -6.87
C LEU A 18 -1.29 18.43 -7.34
N GLN A 19 -1.40 17.15 -7.00
CA GLN A 19 -0.45 16.15 -7.46
C GLN A 19 -0.78 16.00 -8.94
N PHE A 20 -0.07 16.78 -9.74
CA PHE A 20 0.01 16.57 -11.17
C PHE A 20 0.69 15.23 -11.36
N TYR A 21 -0.12 14.17 -11.42
CA TYR A 21 0.35 12.85 -11.79
C TYR A 21 0.77 12.91 -13.25
N THR A 22 1.93 12.33 -13.55
CA THR A 22 2.35 12.09 -14.93
C THR A 22 1.99 10.66 -15.35
N ASP A 23 2.00 10.36 -16.64
CA ASP A 23 1.88 8.98 -17.13
C ASP A 23 2.95 8.06 -16.55
N ALA A 24 4.16 8.59 -16.31
CA ALA A 24 5.25 7.86 -15.69
C ALA A 24 4.94 7.49 -14.22
N ASP A 25 4.24 8.36 -13.48
CA ASP A 25 3.82 8.08 -12.12
C ASP A 25 2.73 7.01 -12.08
N VAL A 26 1.76 7.07 -12.99
CA VAL A 26 0.73 6.01 -13.15
C VAL A 26 1.39 4.67 -13.43
N ALA A 27 2.35 4.62 -14.38
CA ALA A 27 3.08 3.40 -14.69
C ALA A 27 3.87 2.86 -13.49
N ARG A 28 4.49 3.74 -12.70
CA ARG A 28 5.22 3.36 -11.48
C ARG A 28 4.30 2.79 -10.41
N ILE A 29 3.14 3.42 -10.20
CA ILE A 29 2.11 2.95 -9.26
C ILE A 29 1.59 1.58 -9.69
N GLN A 30 1.27 1.41 -10.98
CA GLN A 30 0.82 0.13 -11.54
C GLN A 30 1.87 -0.98 -11.36
N LYS A 31 3.15 -0.70 -11.66
CA LYS A 31 4.23 -1.68 -11.47
C LYS A 31 4.32 -2.12 -10.01
N LYS A 32 4.26 -1.17 -9.06
CA LYS A 32 4.32 -1.48 -7.63
C LYS A 32 3.08 -2.27 -7.17
N LEU A 33 1.91 -1.92 -7.69
CA LEU A 33 0.67 -2.66 -7.42
C LEU A 33 0.79 -4.12 -7.89
N ASN A 34 1.30 -4.36 -9.10
CA ASN A 34 1.51 -5.71 -9.61
C ASN A 34 2.46 -6.53 -8.71
N GLN A 35 3.58 -5.93 -8.30
CA GLN A 35 4.52 -6.58 -7.36
C GLN A 35 3.86 -6.94 -6.03
N MET A 36 2.99 -6.07 -5.50
CA MET A 36 2.25 -6.35 -4.27
C MET A 36 1.23 -7.47 -4.46
N ILE A 37 0.56 -7.52 -5.61
CA ILE A 37 -0.37 -8.60 -5.96
C ILE A 37 0.36 -9.94 -6.08
N ASP A 38 1.52 -9.96 -6.74
CA ASP A 38 2.35 -11.18 -6.88
C ASP A 38 2.79 -11.71 -5.51
N GLU A 39 3.24 -10.82 -4.62
CA GLU A 39 3.61 -11.19 -3.25
C GLU A 39 2.39 -11.66 -2.44
N TYR A 40 1.23 -11.02 -2.59
CA TYR A 40 0.00 -11.49 -1.95
C TYR A 40 -0.39 -12.90 -2.42
N GLN A 41 -0.32 -13.16 -3.72
CA GLN A 41 -0.59 -14.48 -4.29
C GLN A 41 0.39 -15.53 -3.78
N ARG A 42 1.67 -15.16 -3.62
CA ARG A 42 2.68 -16.01 -3.00
C ARG A 42 2.34 -16.33 -1.54
N LEU A 43 1.96 -15.33 -0.75
CA LEU A 43 1.61 -15.51 0.67
C LEU A 43 0.35 -16.38 0.86
N ILE A 44 -0.70 -16.17 0.05
CA ILE A 44 -1.95 -16.93 0.20
C ILE A 44 -1.82 -18.39 -0.24
N LYS A 45 -0.91 -18.70 -1.16
CA LYS A 45 -0.55 -20.08 -1.49
C LYS A 45 0.01 -20.83 -0.27
N CYS A 46 0.69 -20.10 0.63
CA CYS A 46 1.17 -20.63 1.91
C CYS A 46 2.03 -21.91 1.70
N ASP A 47 2.82 -21.93 0.64
CA ASP A 47 3.67 -23.07 0.27
C ASP A 47 4.79 -23.27 1.31
N LYS A 48 5.43 -24.45 1.30
CA LYS A 48 6.52 -24.79 2.22
C LYS A 48 7.61 -23.73 2.27
N ALA A 49 7.99 -23.16 1.12
CA ALA A 49 9.01 -22.11 1.07
C ALA A 49 8.60 -20.85 1.89
N VAL A 50 7.33 -20.44 1.79
CA VAL A 50 6.81 -19.30 2.56
C VAL A 50 6.78 -19.62 4.06
N LEU A 51 6.38 -20.84 4.42
CA LEU A 51 6.36 -21.27 5.81
C LEU A 51 7.76 -21.33 6.43
N GLU A 52 8.75 -21.82 5.68
CA GLU A 52 10.14 -21.85 6.13
C GLU A 52 10.74 -20.44 6.25
N GLU A 53 10.44 -19.52 5.32
CA GLU A 53 10.83 -18.12 5.46
C GLU A 53 10.28 -17.49 6.75
N PHE A 54 9.00 -17.72 7.04
CA PHE A 54 8.39 -17.18 8.25
C PHE A 54 8.92 -17.87 9.52
N ARG A 55 9.24 -19.17 9.47
CA ARG A 55 9.89 -19.89 10.57
C ARG A 55 11.29 -19.34 10.84
N ASN A 56 12.07 -19.10 9.79
CA ASN A 56 13.41 -18.53 9.89
C ASN A 56 13.37 -17.08 10.42
N ALA A 57 12.37 -16.30 10.03
CA ALA A 57 12.17 -14.94 10.53
C ALA A 57 11.65 -14.91 11.99
N ASN A 58 10.98 -15.98 12.45
CA ASN A 58 10.37 -16.05 13.78
C ASN A 58 10.81 -17.34 14.50
N PRO A 59 12.09 -17.48 14.87
CA PRO A 59 12.62 -18.73 15.44
C PRO A 59 12.01 -19.09 16.80
N SER A 60 11.43 -18.13 17.51
CA SER A 60 10.71 -18.35 18.77
C SER A 60 9.34 -19.01 18.60
N VAL A 61 8.78 -19.00 17.39
CA VAL A 61 7.46 -19.58 17.09
C VAL A 61 7.65 -21.03 16.63
N THR A 62 7.41 -21.97 17.53
CA THR A 62 7.60 -23.40 17.27
C THR A 62 6.38 -24.06 16.62
N SER A 63 5.18 -23.51 16.87
CA SER A 63 3.91 -24.03 16.37
C SER A 63 3.73 -23.74 14.89
N HIS A 64 3.50 -24.81 14.12
CA HIS A 64 3.17 -24.69 12.70
C HIS A 64 1.91 -23.86 12.45
N LEU A 65 0.89 -23.99 13.30
CA LEU A 65 -0.35 -23.22 13.19
C LEU A 65 -0.10 -21.71 13.34
N GLN A 66 0.71 -21.33 14.33
CA GLN A 66 1.05 -19.92 14.56
C GLN A 66 1.86 -19.33 13.39
N ILE A 67 2.76 -20.10 12.76
CA ILE A 67 3.46 -19.66 11.55
C ILE A 67 2.45 -19.42 10.41
N LYS A 68 1.47 -20.30 10.20
CA LYS A 68 0.42 -20.08 9.20
C LYS A 68 -0.42 -18.84 9.50
N ASP A 69 -0.75 -18.60 10.77
CA ASP A 69 -1.49 -17.42 11.19
C ASP A 69 -0.71 -16.14 10.91
N LEU A 70 0.62 -16.14 11.12
CA LEU A 70 1.48 -15.01 10.75
C LEU A 70 1.50 -14.75 9.24
N VAL A 71 1.57 -15.80 8.42
CA VAL A 71 1.48 -15.70 6.96
C VAL A 71 0.13 -15.09 6.56
N ASN A 72 -0.97 -15.60 7.12
CA ASN A 72 -2.33 -15.12 6.85
C ASN A 72 -2.52 -13.66 7.28
N PHE A 73 -1.96 -13.29 8.43
CA PHE A 73 -1.99 -11.91 8.93
C PHE A 73 -1.22 -10.97 7.99
N ARG A 74 -0.02 -11.38 7.54
CA ARG A 74 0.77 -10.61 6.58
C ARG A 74 0.04 -10.45 5.25
N ALA A 75 -0.57 -11.52 4.73
CA ALA A 75 -1.35 -11.49 3.51
C ALA A 75 -2.56 -10.55 3.63
N SER A 76 -3.27 -10.60 4.76
CA SER A 76 -4.43 -9.74 5.03
C SER A 76 -4.06 -8.26 5.06
N ARG A 77 -2.95 -7.92 5.73
CA ARG A 77 -2.43 -6.55 5.74
C ARG A 77 -2.00 -6.09 4.35
N LEU A 78 -1.31 -6.94 3.60
CA LEU A 78 -0.90 -6.64 2.23
C LEU A 78 -2.11 -6.39 1.31
N MET A 79 -3.19 -7.16 1.46
CA MET A 79 -4.45 -6.93 0.73
C MET A 79 -5.06 -5.55 1.03
N GLN A 80 -4.99 -5.07 2.27
CA GLN A 80 -5.44 -3.70 2.60
C GLN A 80 -4.57 -2.66 1.89
N ASP A 81 -3.25 -2.84 1.91
CA ASP A 81 -2.31 -1.94 1.23
C ASP A 81 -2.52 -1.94 -0.30
N ILE A 82 -2.81 -3.11 -0.89
CA ILE A 82 -3.18 -3.26 -2.32
C ILE A 82 -4.41 -2.42 -2.63
N LYS A 83 -5.50 -2.55 -1.85
CA LYS A 83 -6.74 -1.79 -2.05
C LYS A 83 -6.52 -0.27 -2.00
N LEU A 84 -5.70 0.20 -1.05
CA LEU A 84 -5.33 1.61 -0.97
C LEU A 84 -4.53 2.04 -2.21
N LYS A 85 -3.63 1.19 -2.68
CA LYS A 85 -2.82 1.46 -3.89
C LYS A 85 -3.67 1.48 -5.16
N GLU A 86 -4.69 0.64 -5.26
CA GLU A 86 -5.67 0.65 -6.35
C GLU A 86 -6.46 1.97 -6.39
N ILE A 87 -6.86 2.49 -5.23
CA ILE A 87 -7.52 3.80 -5.14
C ILE A 87 -6.57 4.89 -5.63
N GLN A 88 -5.33 4.92 -5.15
CA GLN A 88 -4.31 5.87 -5.61
C GLN A 88 -4.08 5.81 -7.12
N LEU A 89 -4.05 4.60 -7.70
CA LEU A 89 -3.90 4.42 -9.14
C LEU A 89 -5.09 4.99 -9.91
N LYS A 90 -6.32 4.76 -9.43
CA LYS A 90 -7.54 5.30 -10.05
C LYS A 90 -7.54 6.83 -10.02
N GLU A 91 -7.19 7.43 -8.89
CA GLU A 91 -7.05 8.88 -8.73
C GLU A 91 -5.97 9.45 -9.67
N ALA A 92 -4.79 8.83 -9.70
CA ALA A 92 -3.69 9.24 -10.58
C ALA A 92 -4.09 9.18 -12.06
N THR A 93 -4.76 8.09 -12.46
CA THR A 93 -5.23 7.90 -13.84
C THR A 93 -6.30 8.92 -14.21
N TYR A 94 -7.22 9.23 -13.29
CA TYR A 94 -8.24 10.26 -13.51
C TYR A 94 -7.60 11.64 -13.69
N ASN A 95 -6.67 12.02 -12.81
CA ASN A 95 -5.99 13.32 -12.87
C ASN A 95 -5.18 13.50 -14.16
N VAL A 96 -4.45 12.47 -14.60
CA VAL A 96 -3.74 12.50 -15.89
C VAL A 96 -4.71 12.72 -17.05
N LYS A 97 -5.84 11.99 -17.08
CA LYS A 97 -6.84 12.12 -18.15
C LYS A 97 -7.55 13.47 -18.14
N ALA A 98 -7.83 14.03 -16.98
CA ALA A 98 -8.48 15.34 -16.85
C ALA A 98 -7.58 16.52 -17.26
N THR A 99 -6.25 16.31 -17.27
CA THR A 99 -5.25 17.33 -17.64
C THR A 99 -4.84 17.22 -19.12
N ARG A 100 -5.38 16.26 -19.87
CA ARG A 100 -5.19 16.09 -21.33
C ARG A 100 -6.35 16.71 -22.09
#